data_AF-A0AAD9WYW1-F1
#
_entry.id   AF-A0AAD9WYW1-F1
#
_cell.length_a   1.000
_cell.length_b   1.000
_cell.length_c   1.000
_cell.angle_alpha   90.00
_cell.angle_beta   90.00
_cell.angle_gamma   90.00
#
_symmetry.space_group_name_H-M   'P 1'
#
loop_
_entity.id
_entity.type
_entity.pdbx_description
1 polymer ?
#
loop_
_entity_poly.entity_id
_entity_poly.type
_entity_poly.pdbx_seq_one_letter_code
_entity_poly.pdbx_strand_id
1 'polypeptide(L)'
;MPIHKSLPQGGILVFVTGQREVEHSYQKIRGDTEPCACALFVLPLYAMLHAAKQLCVFGKVKEGDPLVAVATNVAETSLTIPDMKYVVDT
;
A
#
# COMPACT_ATOMS: atom_id res chain seq x y z
N MET A 1 -18.63 -1.07 -5.77
CA MET A 1 -18.72 -0.98 -4.30
C MET A 1 -17.37 -0.56 -3.76
N PRO A 2 -17.20 0.63 -3.17
CA PRO A 2 -15.90 1.09 -2.75
C PRO A 2 -15.55 0.52 -1.36
N ILE A 3 -14.41 -0.15 -1.28
CA ILE A 3 -13.93 -0.95 -0.14
C ILE A 3 -13.48 -0.05 1.04
N HIS A 4 -13.52 1.28 0.89
CA HIS A 4 -12.96 2.24 1.85
C HIS A 4 -13.86 2.58 3.06
N LYS A 5 -15.09 2.06 3.17
CA LYS A 5 -16.01 2.45 4.26
C LYS A 5 -15.93 1.62 5.55
N SER A 6 -15.20 0.51 5.53
CA SER A 6 -14.96 -0.31 6.73
C SER A 6 -13.68 -1.11 6.53
N LEU A 7 -12.55 -0.40 6.48
CA LEU A 7 -11.25 -1.06 6.44
C LEU A 7 -11.04 -1.76 7.79
N PRO A 8 -10.87 -3.09 7.81
CA PRO A 8 -10.54 -3.79 9.05
C PRO A 8 -9.20 -3.28 9.57
N GLN A 9 -9.02 -3.19 10.89
CA GLN A 9 -7.73 -2.80 11.48
C GLN A 9 -6.61 -3.70 10.95
N GLY A 10 -5.69 -3.16 10.17
CA GLY A 10 -4.56 -3.88 9.58
C GLY A 10 -4.08 -3.26 8.26
N GLY A 11 -2.89 -3.65 7.84
CA GLY A 11 -2.32 -3.26 6.55
C GLY A 11 -2.89 -4.08 5.38
N ILE A 12 -2.93 -3.46 4.20
CA ILE A 12 -3.33 -4.06 2.93
C ILE A 12 -2.14 -4.02 1.96
N LEU A 13 -1.81 -5.17 1.39
CA LEU A 13 -0.84 -5.28 0.30
C LEU A 13 -1.60 -5.57 -0.99
N VAL A 14 -1.46 -4.69 -1.97
CA VAL A 14 -2.07 -4.81 -3.30
C VAL A 14 -0.99 -5.15 -4.31
N PHE A 15 -1.12 -6.27 -4.99
CA PHE A 15 -0.26 -6.67 -6.09
C PHE A 15 -0.83 -6.21 -7.43
N VAL A 16 0.05 -5.65 -8.25
CA VAL A 16 -0.24 -5.23 -9.62
C VAL A 16 0.88 -5.63 -10.55
N THR A 17 0.59 -5.71 -11.84
CA THR A 17 1.50 -6.29 -12.83
C THR A 17 2.69 -5.39 -13.20
N GLY A 18 2.60 -4.07 -13.01
CA GLY A 18 3.64 -3.14 -13.43
C GLY A 18 3.65 -1.80 -12.72
N GLN A 19 4.74 -1.04 -12.97
CA GLN A 19 4.95 0.28 -12.36
C GLN A 19 3.84 1.28 -12.71
N ARG A 20 3.29 1.20 -13.93
CA ARG A 20 2.21 2.09 -14.35
C ARG A 20 0.95 1.84 -13.54
N GLU A 21 0.59 0.58 -13.28
CA GLU A 21 -0.53 0.27 -12.40
C GLU A 21 -0.27 0.72 -10.96
N VAL A 22 0.97 0.58 -10.45
CA VAL A 22 1.33 1.05 -9.11
C VAL A 22 1.07 2.54 -8.97
N GLU A 23 1.64 3.36 -9.87
CA GLU A 23 1.51 4.81 -9.79
C GLU A 23 0.05 5.25 -9.97
N HIS A 24 -0.66 4.63 -10.92
CA HIS A 24 -2.07 4.93 -11.15
C HIS A 24 -2.94 4.62 -9.91
N SER A 25 -2.71 3.47 -9.27
CA SER A 25 -3.43 3.07 -8.06
C SER A 25 -3.06 3.97 -6.87
N TYR A 26 -1.77 4.30 -6.72
CA TYR A 26 -1.28 5.21 -5.70
C TYR A 26 -1.94 6.59 -5.78
N GLN A 27 -1.99 7.19 -6.97
CA GLN A 27 -2.64 8.48 -7.20
C GLN A 27 -4.14 8.43 -6.94
N LYS A 28 -4.80 7.34 -7.39
CA LYS A 28 -6.24 7.15 -7.18
C LYS A 28 -6.60 7.03 -5.70
N ILE A 29 -5.86 6.21 -4.95
CA ILE A 29 -6.11 6.00 -3.52
C ILE A 29 -5.85 7.31 -2.74
N ARG A 30 -4.75 8.02 -3.05
CA ARG A 30 -4.47 9.33 -2.43
C ARG A 30 -5.51 10.40 -2.79
N GLY A 31 -6.01 10.38 -4.03
CA GLY A 31 -7.05 11.30 -4.50
C GLY A 31 -8.40 11.05 -3.84
N ASP A 32 -8.74 9.78 -3.56
CA ASP A 32 -9.98 9.40 -2.87
C ASP A 32 -9.90 9.57 -1.33
N THR A 33 -8.71 9.82 -0.77
CA THR A 33 -8.52 10.02 0.67
C THR A 33 -8.82 11.48 1.04
N GLU A 34 -10.08 11.77 1.35
CA GLU A 34 -10.51 13.06 1.88
C GLU A 34 -9.80 13.39 3.22
N PRO A 35 -9.43 14.67 3.47
CA PRO A 35 -8.62 15.08 4.63
C PRO A 35 -9.28 14.81 6.00
N CYS A 36 -10.56 14.44 6.03
CA CYS A 36 -11.34 14.23 7.25
C CYS A 36 -11.48 12.75 7.67
N ALA A 37 -11.11 11.78 6.82
CA ALA A 37 -11.16 10.36 7.15
C ALA A 37 -9.74 9.87 7.42
N CYS A 38 -9.52 9.23 8.57
CA CYS A 38 -8.31 8.50 9.00
C CYS A 38 -7.11 8.54 8.04
N ALA A 39 -5.98 9.10 8.48
CA ALA A 39 -4.77 9.23 7.68
C ALA A 39 -4.32 7.88 7.10
N LEU A 40 -4.72 7.61 5.85
CA LEU A 40 -4.37 6.40 5.13
C LEU A 40 -2.93 6.52 4.63
N PHE A 41 -2.05 5.64 5.09
CA PHE A 41 -0.68 5.62 4.62
C PHE A 41 -0.59 4.78 3.36
N VAL A 42 -0.36 5.40 2.20
CA VAL A 42 -0.22 4.70 0.91
C VAL A 42 1.24 4.71 0.48
N LEU A 43 1.80 3.54 0.13
CA LEU A 43 3.20 3.40 -0.30
C LEU A 43 3.32 2.62 -1.61
N PRO A 44 4.00 3.17 -2.65
CA PRO A 44 4.30 2.43 -3.86
C PRO A 44 5.56 1.57 -3.67
N LEU A 45 5.58 0.35 -4.24
CA LEU A 45 6.71 -0.56 -4.20
C LEU A 45 6.91 -1.23 -5.57
N TYR A 46 8.06 -0.99 -6.21
CA TYR A 46 8.44 -1.62 -7.47
C TYR A 46 9.97 -1.66 -7.62
N ALA A 47 10.49 -2.49 -8.52
CA ALA A 47 11.93 -2.72 -8.70
C ALA A 47 12.75 -1.42 -8.91
N MET A 48 12.24 -0.49 -9.73
CA MET A 48 12.93 0.76 -10.06
C MET A 48 12.82 1.84 -8.97
N LEU A 49 12.12 1.57 -7.86
CA LEU A 49 12.00 2.53 -6.77
C LEU A 49 13.32 2.64 -6.01
N HIS A 50 13.71 3.87 -5.63
CA HIS A 50 14.91 4.07 -4.80
C HIS A 50 14.83 3.29 -3.49
N ALA A 51 15.95 2.68 -3.08
CA ALA A 51 16.05 1.90 -1.85
C ALA A 51 15.55 2.65 -0.61
N ALA A 52 15.80 3.96 -0.51
CA ALA A 52 15.30 4.79 0.59
C ALA A 52 13.75 4.79 0.69
N LYS A 53 13.04 4.80 -0.45
CA LYS A 53 11.57 4.72 -0.49
C LYS A 53 11.07 3.30 -0.27
N GLN A 54 11.79 2.30 -0.76
CA GLN A 54 11.48 0.90 -0.44
C GLN A 54 11.57 0.66 1.07
N LEU A 55 12.57 1.26 1.75
CA LEU A 55 12.70 1.16 3.20
C LEU A 55 11.53 1.78 3.97
N CYS A 56 10.80 2.75 3.38
CA CYS A 56 9.62 3.32 4.01
C CYS A 56 8.51 2.29 4.25
N VAL A 57 8.44 1.20 3.48
CA VAL A 57 7.44 0.13 3.69
C VAL A 57 7.70 -0.66 4.97
N PHE A 58 8.93 -0.66 5.46
CA PHE A 58 9.29 -1.25 6.76
C PHE A 58 9.19 -0.24 7.90
N GLY A 59 8.79 1.01 7.62
CA GLY A 59 8.57 2.02 8.65
C GLY A 59 7.43 1.62 9.59
N LYS A 60 7.56 1.97 10.87
CA LYS A 60 6.48 1.78 11.84
C LYS A 60 5.34 2.74 11.51
N VAL A 61 4.21 2.20 11.07
CA VAL A 61 2.95 2.94 11.00
C VAL A 61 2.39 3.06 12.40
N LYS A 62 1.69 4.16 12.71
CA LYS A 62 1.05 4.33 14.02
C LYS A 62 0.01 3.22 14.23
N GLU A 63 -0.02 2.66 15.43
CA GLU A 63 -1.01 1.64 15.80
C GLU A 63 -2.42 2.18 15.58
N GLY A 64 -3.17 1.52 14.69
CA GLY A 64 -4.55 1.87 14.34
C GLY A 64 -4.72 2.60 13.02
N ASP A 65 -3.66 3.14 12.41
CA ASP A 65 -3.75 3.77 11.09
C ASP A 65 -3.65 2.71 9.98
N PRO A 66 -4.57 2.72 9.00
CA PRO A 66 -4.52 1.76 7.89
C PRO A 66 -3.33 2.06 6.96
N LEU A 67 -2.54 1.01 6.67
CA LEU A 67 -1.43 1.03 5.73
C LEU A 67 -1.86 0.33 4.44
N VAL A 68 -1.59 0.94 3.28
CA VAL A 68 -1.84 0.35 1.96
C VAL A 68 -0.54 0.40 1.16
N ALA A 69 0.06 -0.77 0.93
CA ALA A 69 1.22 -0.91 0.05
C ALA A 69 0.75 -1.41 -1.32
N VAL A 70 1.13 -0.70 -2.38
CA VAL A 70 0.86 -1.12 -3.76
C VAL A 70 2.17 -1.59 -4.36
N ALA A 71 2.29 -2.89 -4.58
CA ALA A 71 3.52 -3.55 -4.99
C ALA A 71 3.39 -4.21 -6.36
N THR A 72 4.50 -4.31 -7.10
CA THR A 72 4.55 -5.25 -8.23
C THR A 72 4.92 -6.66 -7.78
N ASN A 73 4.70 -7.65 -8.65
CA ASN A 73 5.12 -9.06 -8.45
C ASN A 73 6.64 -9.22 -8.24
N VAL A 74 7.43 -8.16 -8.35
CA VAL A 74 8.82 -8.12 -7.86
C VAL A 74 8.90 -8.38 -6.36
N ALA A 75 7.84 -8.07 -5.61
CA ALA A 75 7.71 -8.38 -4.18
C ALA A 75 7.29 -9.83 -3.89
N GLU A 76 7.07 -10.67 -4.91
CA GLU A 76 6.77 -12.11 -4.77
C GLU A 76 7.97 -12.90 -4.21
N THR A 77 9.17 -12.31 -4.26
CA THR A 77 10.38 -12.83 -3.61
C THR A 77 10.75 -12.03 -2.36
N SER A 78 10.43 -12.59 -1.18
CA SER A 78 11.07 -12.32 0.12
C SER A 78 10.80 -11.00 0.85
N LEU A 79 9.82 -10.19 0.45
CA LEU A 79 9.51 -8.93 1.15
C LEU A 79 8.37 -9.11 2.16
N THR A 80 8.72 -9.32 3.43
CA THR A 80 7.75 -9.38 4.54
C THR A 80 7.50 -7.98 5.08
N ILE A 81 6.38 -7.38 4.70
CA ILE A 81 5.97 -6.07 5.24
C ILE A 81 5.23 -6.30 6.57
N PRO A 82 5.64 -5.64 7.66
CA PRO A 82 4.99 -5.79 8.95
C PRO A 82 3.52 -5.32 8.90
N ASP A 83 2.68 -5.90 9.76
CA ASP A 83 1.28 -5.50 9.97
C ASP A 83 0.33 -5.68 8.77
N MET A 84 0.75 -6.36 7.69
CA MET A 84 -0.12 -6.72 6.57
C MET A 84 -1.08 -7.85 6.96
N LYS A 85 -2.39 -7.57 6.92
CA LYS A 85 -3.46 -8.53 7.20
C LYS A 85 -4.21 -8.98 5.96
N TYR A 86 -4.17 -8.18 4.90
CA TYR A 86 -4.90 -8.44 3.67
C TYR A 86 -3.96 -8.39 2.48
N VAL A 87 -4.15 -9.33 1.56
CA VAL A 87 -3.46 -9.38 0.28
C VAL A 87 -4.52 -9.34 -0.82
N VAL A 88 -4.37 -8.41 -1.75
CA VAL A 88 -5.20 -8.30 -2.95
C VAL A 88 -4.31 -8.57 -4.14
N ASP A 89 -4.62 -9.63 -4.88
CA ASP A 89 -3.97 -10.00 -6.14
C ASP A 89 -4.97 -9.75 -7.29
N THR A 90 -4.55 -9.04 -8.34
CA THR A 90 -5.42 -8.58 -9.43
C THR A 90 -4.89 -8.99 -10.80
#